data_AF-A0AA38PNE7-F1
#
_entry.id   AF-A0AA38PNE7-F1
#
_cell.length_a   1.000
_cell.length_b   1.000
_cell.length_c   1.000
_cell.angle_alpha   90.00
_cell.angle_beta   90.00
_cell.angle_gamma   90.00
#
_symmetry.space_group_name_H-M   'P 1'
#
loop_
_entity.id
_entity.type
_entity.pdbx_description
1 polymer ?
#
loop_
_entity_poly.entity_id
_entity_poly.type
_entity_poly.pdbx_seq_one_letter_code
_entity_poly.pdbx_strand_id
1 'polypeptide(L)'
;HFGYDVSMHFWKLALNIFFREIRLRGAFNIPSEGPVIFVGAPHANQMLDPLLLSIHVHRETGRHVQFLAAAKSLQRTFVGAFSRLMESIPVVRAFDNAKPGTGTVYLSETDPCLVLGHDTRFTQEFTPRMQIQLGKVVQYAAAEVVEVISDTQLRIKQEFKIANDGSLASTELLRGKESEFRSTDGVGGLEFKTIPYINQQEMYRYVYDRLQHGGSIGIFPEGGSHDRTDLLPLKAGVSLMALGAIAHDPTCQVKIVPVGLSYFHPHKFRSRAVVEFGSAMDVPPELVEMFKQGGSQKREAVSKFLELVYDALKTVTVRAPDYDTLMVCLLNGLGYLQ
;
A
#
# COMPACT_ATOMS: atom_id res chain seq x y z
N HIS A 1 4.35 20.63 -16.76
CA HIS A 1 5.61 20.96 -16.08
C HIS A 1 5.50 22.24 -15.24
N PHE A 2 5.28 23.44 -15.79
CA PHE A 2 5.22 24.71 -15.01
C PHE A 2 4.35 24.67 -13.73
N GLY A 3 3.16 24.07 -13.77
CA GLY A 3 2.29 23.95 -12.58
C GLY A 3 2.87 23.07 -11.47
N TYR A 4 3.60 22.02 -11.82
CA TYR A 4 4.31 21.16 -10.87
C TYR A 4 5.47 21.93 -10.22
N ASP A 5 6.25 22.65 -11.03
CA ASP A 5 7.41 23.42 -10.55
C ASP A 5 6.97 24.51 -9.56
N VAL A 6 5.93 25.27 -9.90
CA VAL A 6 5.35 26.30 -9.01
C VAL A 6 4.85 25.67 -7.71
N SER A 7 4.22 24.50 -7.78
CA SER A 7 3.81 23.75 -6.60
C SER A 7 4.98 23.33 -5.73
N MET A 8 6.04 22.77 -6.32
CA MET A 8 7.23 22.35 -5.59
C MET A 8 7.85 23.52 -4.84
N HIS A 9 7.88 24.71 -5.45
CA HIS A 9 8.34 25.93 -4.80
C HIS A 9 7.42 26.37 -3.64
N PHE A 10 6.09 26.40 -3.87
CA PHE A 10 5.12 26.76 -2.84
C PHE A 10 5.22 25.83 -1.62
N TRP A 11 5.23 24.52 -1.85
CA TRP A 11 5.29 23.56 -0.75
C TRP A 11 6.64 23.53 -0.06
N LYS A 12 7.75 23.74 -0.79
CA LYS A 12 9.06 23.93 -0.17
C LYS A 12 9.04 25.09 0.82
N LEU A 13 8.41 26.22 0.47
CA LEU A 13 8.22 27.34 1.38
C LEU A 13 7.41 26.92 2.62
N ALA A 14 6.27 26.26 2.41
CA ALA A 14 5.40 25.79 3.49
C ALA A 14 6.13 24.83 4.45
N LEU A 15 6.90 23.89 3.92
CA LEU A 15 7.67 22.94 4.71
C LEU A 15 8.82 23.60 5.47
N ASN A 16 9.47 24.62 4.93
CA ASN A 16 10.50 25.40 5.64
C ASN A 16 9.92 26.28 6.77
N ILE A 17 8.63 26.58 6.73
CA ILE A 17 7.92 27.22 7.84
C ILE A 17 7.60 26.17 8.91
N PHE A 18 7.09 25.00 8.48
CA PHE A 18 6.68 23.91 9.36
C PHE A 18 7.85 23.23 10.09
N PHE A 19 8.92 22.93 9.38
CA PHE A 19 10.15 22.37 9.92
C PHE A 19 11.19 23.46 10.16
N ARG A 20 11.91 23.35 11.28
CA ARG A 20 13.09 24.19 11.51
C ARG A 20 14.23 23.80 10.59
N GLU A 21 14.36 22.51 10.30
CA GLU A 21 15.45 21.95 9.54
C GLU A 21 15.01 20.65 8.87
N ILE A 22 15.31 20.52 7.58
CA ILE A 22 15.15 19.29 6.81
C ILE A 22 16.52 18.90 6.28
N ARG A 23 17.05 17.75 6.70
CA ARG A 23 18.35 17.27 6.24
C ARG A 23 18.18 16.18 5.19
N LEU A 24 19.03 16.24 4.18
CA LEU A 24 19.14 15.20 3.17
C LEU A 24 20.36 14.34 3.40
N ARG A 25 20.20 13.04 3.19
CA ARG A 25 21.27 12.05 3.14
C ARG A 25 21.18 11.24 1.87
N GLY A 26 22.32 10.92 1.27
CA GLY A 26 22.38 10.07 0.08
C GLY A 26 21.73 10.66 -1.18
N ALA A 27 21.51 11.97 -1.26
CA ALA A 27 20.90 12.62 -2.43
C ALA A 27 21.62 12.31 -3.76
N PHE A 28 22.93 12.06 -3.71
CA PHE A 28 23.73 11.63 -4.86
C PHE A 28 23.36 10.24 -5.39
N ASN A 29 22.60 9.44 -4.63
CA ASN A 29 22.09 8.14 -5.07
C ASN A 29 20.86 8.25 -5.98
N ILE A 30 20.27 9.45 -6.12
CA ILE A 30 19.09 9.67 -6.96
C ILE A 30 19.53 9.63 -8.43
N PRO A 31 19.05 8.68 -9.25
CA PRO A 31 19.41 8.63 -10.66
C PRO A 31 18.90 9.88 -11.39
N SER A 32 19.78 10.57 -12.12
CA SER A 32 19.42 11.76 -12.89
C SER A 32 18.51 11.44 -14.09
N GLU A 33 18.67 10.26 -14.68
CA GLU A 33 17.96 9.79 -15.88
C GLU A 33 17.46 8.34 -15.72
N GLY A 34 16.71 7.84 -16.70
CA GLY A 34 16.17 6.47 -16.72
C GLY A 34 15.00 6.23 -15.75
N PRO A 35 14.29 5.10 -15.84
CA PRO A 35 13.12 4.83 -14.99
C PRO A 35 13.49 4.60 -13.52
N VAL A 36 12.74 5.22 -12.60
CA VAL A 36 13.00 5.08 -11.15
C VAL A 36 11.70 4.83 -10.37
N ILE A 37 11.71 3.87 -9.45
CA ILE A 37 10.71 3.71 -8.41
C ILE A 37 11.33 4.08 -7.07
N PHE A 38 10.87 5.17 -6.48
CA PHE A 38 11.20 5.55 -5.11
C PHE A 38 10.28 4.81 -4.14
N VAL A 39 10.88 4.04 -3.24
CA VAL A 39 10.15 3.24 -2.26
C VAL A 39 10.37 3.88 -0.89
N GLY A 40 9.34 4.49 -0.33
CA GLY A 40 9.43 5.23 0.92
C GLY A 40 9.01 4.40 2.14
N ALA A 41 9.74 4.57 3.25
CA ALA A 41 9.34 4.05 4.57
C ALA A 41 10.07 4.79 5.72
N PRO A 42 9.55 4.76 6.96
CA PRO A 42 8.17 4.44 7.32
C PRO A 42 7.19 5.47 6.74
N HIS A 43 5.94 5.06 6.52
CA HIS A 43 4.89 5.95 6.06
C HIS A 43 4.13 6.53 7.26
N ALA A 44 4.66 7.57 7.91
CA ALA A 44 4.00 8.17 9.07
C ALA A 44 2.85 9.10 8.66
N ASN A 45 2.95 9.79 7.51
CA ASN A 45 2.00 10.82 7.11
C ASN A 45 1.65 10.75 5.61
N GLN A 46 0.38 10.47 5.32
CA GLN A 46 -0.14 10.26 3.96
C GLN A 46 0.00 11.47 3.01
N MET A 47 0.18 12.68 3.54
CA MET A 47 0.33 13.90 2.73
C MET A 47 1.77 14.41 2.74
N LEU A 48 2.42 14.40 3.90
CA LEU A 48 3.73 14.99 4.09
C LEU A 48 4.86 14.15 3.52
N ASP A 49 4.76 12.82 3.64
CA ASP A 49 5.82 11.90 3.18
C ASP A 49 6.02 11.96 1.66
N PRO A 50 4.96 11.86 0.83
CA PRO A 50 5.11 12.00 -0.63
C PRO A 50 5.64 13.38 -1.02
N LEU A 51 5.27 14.43 -0.26
CA LEU A 51 5.66 15.80 -0.55
C LEU A 51 7.14 16.05 -0.25
N LEU A 52 7.62 15.61 0.92
CA LEU A 52 9.05 15.69 1.27
C LEU A 52 9.90 14.93 0.26
N LEU A 53 9.49 13.73 -0.14
CA LEU A 53 10.19 12.96 -1.15
C LEU A 53 10.21 13.72 -2.48
N SER A 54 9.05 14.15 -2.98
CA SER A 54 8.92 14.83 -4.27
C SER A 54 9.76 16.11 -4.37
N ILE A 55 9.69 16.97 -3.34
CA ILE A 55 10.40 18.25 -3.34
C ILE A 55 11.91 18.03 -3.45
N HIS A 56 12.44 17.06 -2.71
CA HIS A 56 13.87 16.82 -2.71
C HIS A 56 14.34 16.09 -3.97
N VAL A 57 13.59 15.12 -4.48
CA VAL A 57 13.89 14.51 -5.79
C VAL A 57 13.89 15.57 -6.90
N HIS A 58 12.87 16.42 -6.93
CA HIS A 58 12.77 17.51 -7.91
C HIS A 58 13.90 18.53 -7.75
N ARG A 59 14.28 18.87 -6.52
CA ARG A 59 15.40 19.79 -6.27
C ARG A 59 16.74 19.26 -6.78
N GLU A 60 17.01 17.97 -6.56
CA GLU A 60 18.32 17.38 -6.87
C GLU A 60 18.45 17.00 -8.36
N THR A 61 17.35 16.62 -9.02
CA THR A 61 17.40 16.04 -10.38
C THR A 61 16.39 16.62 -11.37
N GLY A 62 15.51 17.53 -10.94
CA GLY A 62 14.41 18.03 -11.76
C GLY A 62 13.27 17.03 -11.98
N ARG A 63 13.38 15.81 -11.45
CA ARG A 63 12.43 14.72 -11.72
C ARG A 63 11.08 14.94 -11.05
N HIS A 64 10.04 14.49 -11.74
CA HIS A 64 8.66 14.52 -11.23
C HIS A 64 8.32 13.15 -10.67
N VAL A 65 7.97 13.09 -9.39
CA VAL A 65 7.57 11.84 -8.75
C VAL A 65 6.05 11.73 -8.74
N GLN A 66 5.52 10.70 -9.40
CA GLN A 66 4.09 10.41 -9.43
C GLN A 66 3.74 9.33 -8.41
N PHE A 67 2.74 9.60 -7.57
CA PHE A 67 2.28 8.67 -6.54
C PHE A 67 0.95 8.03 -6.91
N LEU A 68 0.77 6.79 -6.49
CA LEU A 68 -0.51 6.10 -6.52
C LEU A 68 -1.43 6.69 -5.44
N ALA A 69 -2.56 7.28 -5.84
CA ALA A 69 -3.53 7.88 -4.92
C ALA A 69 -4.92 7.29 -5.14
N ALA A 70 -5.68 7.10 -4.05
CA ALA A 70 -7.03 6.53 -4.14
C ALA A 70 -7.94 7.41 -5.00
N ALA A 71 -8.60 6.83 -6.01
CA ALA A 71 -9.46 7.56 -6.95
C ALA A 71 -10.53 8.42 -6.24
N LYS A 72 -11.06 7.94 -5.12
CA LYS A 72 -12.02 8.67 -4.26
C LYS A 72 -11.42 9.93 -3.63
N SER A 73 -10.12 9.94 -3.34
CA SER A 73 -9.41 11.12 -2.82
C SER A 73 -9.28 12.20 -3.89
N LEU A 74 -9.08 11.82 -5.15
CA LEU A 74 -8.97 12.77 -6.27
C LEU A 74 -10.29 13.50 -6.58
N GLN A 75 -11.42 12.96 -6.12
CA GLN A 75 -12.75 13.57 -6.26
C GLN A 75 -13.00 14.70 -5.24
N ARG A 76 -12.21 14.76 -4.15
CA ARG A 76 -12.37 15.82 -3.14
C ARG A 76 -11.77 17.13 -3.66
N THR A 77 -12.40 18.27 -3.38
CA THR A 77 -12.03 19.56 -3.99
C THR A 77 -10.55 19.93 -3.79
N PHE A 78 -10.09 19.99 -2.54
CA PHE A 78 -8.71 20.40 -2.22
C PHE A 78 -7.70 19.28 -2.53
N VAL A 79 -7.97 18.06 -2.07
CA VAL A 79 -7.08 16.90 -2.27
C VAL A 79 -6.94 16.58 -3.76
N GLY A 80 -8.03 16.64 -4.52
CA GLY A 80 -8.03 16.43 -5.97
C GLY A 80 -7.28 17.50 -6.73
N ALA A 81 -7.42 18.77 -6.35
CA ALA A 81 -6.63 19.84 -6.95
C ALA A 81 -5.13 19.63 -6.72
N PHE A 82 -4.74 19.30 -5.49
CA PHE A 82 -3.36 18.98 -5.15
C PHE A 82 -2.84 17.73 -5.89
N SER A 83 -3.58 16.63 -5.88
CA SER A 83 -3.21 15.38 -6.56
C SER A 83 -3.03 15.56 -8.07
N ARG A 84 -3.88 16.36 -8.73
CA ARG A 84 -3.72 16.65 -10.18
C ARG A 84 -2.43 17.41 -10.46
N LEU A 85 -2.12 18.38 -9.61
CA LEU A 85 -0.94 19.21 -9.76
C LEU A 85 0.35 18.46 -9.37
N MET A 86 0.25 17.43 -8.53
CA MET A 86 1.31 16.45 -8.25
C MET A 86 1.36 15.28 -9.27
N GLU A 87 0.57 15.34 -10.35
CA GLU A 87 0.47 14.29 -11.38
C GLU A 87 0.22 12.88 -10.79
N SER A 88 -0.61 12.78 -9.75
CA SER A 88 -0.89 11.51 -9.07
C SER A 88 -1.69 10.54 -9.93
N ILE A 89 -1.38 9.26 -9.81
CA ILE A 89 -1.99 8.16 -10.57
C ILE A 89 -3.22 7.67 -9.79
N PRO A 90 -4.43 7.76 -10.36
CA PRO A 90 -5.63 7.29 -9.67
C PRO A 90 -5.65 5.77 -9.57
N VAL A 91 -5.88 5.25 -8.36
CA VAL A 91 -6.06 3.83 -8.09
C VAL A 91 -7.43 3.59 -7.50
N VAL A 92 -8.24 2.79 -8.17
CA VAL A 92 -9.53 2.35 -7.62
C VAL A 92 -9.26 1.20 -6.67
N ARG A 93 -9.68 1.33 -5.40
CA ARG A 93 -9.59 0.25 -4.42
C ARG A 93 -10.94 -0.43 -4.29
N ALA A 94 -10.93 -1.75 -4.24
CA ALA A 94 -12.15 -2.56 -4.15
C ALA A 94 -13.02 -2.14 -2.96
N PHE A 95 -12.40 -1.96 -1.80
CA PHE A 95 -13.05 -1.52 -0.56
C PHE A 95 -13.69 -0.12 -0.63
N ASP A 96 -13.24 0.78 -1.52
CA ASP A 96 -13.86 2.10 -1.66
C ASP A 96 -15.28 2.02 -2.25
N ASN A 97 -15.58 0.90 -2.92
CA ASN A 97 -16.86 0.60 -3.56
C ASN A 97 -17.63 -0.52 -2.84
N ALA A 98 -17.31 -0.79 -1.57
CA ALA A 98 -18.03 -1.78 -0.78
C ALA A 98 -19.49 -1.35 -0.59
N LYS A 99 -20.44 -2.25 -0.88
CA LYS A 99 -21.89 -2.02 -0.72
C LYS A 99 -22.43 -2.97 0.35
N PRO A 100 -23.41 -2.55 1.18
CA PRO A 100 -24.13 -3.49 2.04
C PRO A 100 -24.77 -4.61 1.21
N GLY A 101 -24.64 -5.85 1.66
CA GLY A 101 -25.36 -6.98 1.08
C GLY A 101 -26.80 -7.05 1.58
N THR A 102 -27.67 -7.73 0.84
CA THR A 102 -29.04 -8.01 1.30
C THR A 102 -29.05 -9.27 2.16
N GLY A 103 -29.74 -9.22 3.30
CA GLY A 103 -29.90 -10.37 4.20
C GLY A 103 -28.72 -10.55 5.15
N THR A 104 -28.59 -11.75 5.69
CA THR A 104 -27.53 -12.12 6.62
C THR A 104 -26.85 -13.42 6.20
N VAL A 105 -25.62 -13.65 6.68
CA VAL A 105 -24.85 -14.84 6.35
C VAL A 105 -24.38 -15.62 7.57
N TYR A 106 -24.13 -16.91 7.33
CA TYR A 106 -23.71 -17.92 8.30
C TYR A 106 -22.63 -18.78 7.67
N LEU A 107 -21.79 -19.39 8.50
CA LEU A 107 -20.77 -20.33 8.02
C LEU A 107 -21.30 -21.75 8.13
N SER A 108 -21.11 -22.56 7.09
CA SER A 108 -21.47 -23.98 7.17
C SER A 108 -20.68 -24.68 8.27
N GLU A 109 -21.34 -25.54 9.05
CA GLU A 109 -20.73 -26.32 10.13
C GLU A 109 -19.76 -27.39 9.60
N THR A 110 -20.02 -27.90 8.39
CA THR A 110 -19.28 -29.00 7.78
C THR A 110 -18.24 -28.56 6.76
N ASP A 111 -18.45 -27.43 6.09
CA ASP A 111 -17.54 -26.89 5.06
C ASP A 111 -17.15 -25.43 5.38
N PRO A 112 -15.91 -25.16 5.83
CA PRO A 112 -15.47 -23.81 6.21
C PRO A 112 -15.39 -22.83 5.03
N CYS A 113 -15.46 -23.31 3.79
CA CYS A 113 -15.47 -22.51 2.58
C CYS A 113 -16.86 -22.32 1.97
N LEU A 114 -17.92 -22.82 2.63
CA LEU A 114 -19.30 -22.64 2.22
C LEU A 114 -20.00 -21.61 3.12
N VAL A 115 -20.48 -20.53 2.50
CA VAL A 115 -21.22 -19.47 3.18
C VAL A 115 -22.69 -19.60 2.81
N LEU A 116 -23.53 -19.63 3.85
CA LEU A 116 -24.98 -19.77 3.75
C LEU A 116 -25.64 -18.42 4.01
N GLY A 117 -26.72 -18.12 3.31
CA GLY A 117 -27.44 -16.86 3.40
C GLY A 117 -28.90 -17.04 3.81
N HIS A 118 -29.41 -16.08 4.58
CA HIS A 118 -30.82 -15.93 4.92
C HIS A 118 -31.35 -14.60 4.39
N ASP A 119 -32.46 -14.63 3.65
CA ASP A 119 -33.00 -13.48 2.90
C ASP A 119 -31.97 -12.81 1.96
N THR A 120 -31.02 -13.59 1.45
CA THR A 120 -29.95 -13.13 0.56
C THR A 120 -30.33 -13.23 -0.91
N ARG A 121 -29.63 -12.48 -1.77
CA ARG A 121 -29.78 -12.50 -3.24
C ARG A 121 -28.42 -12.64 -3.93
N PHE A 122 -27.66 -13.68 -3.58
CA PHE A 122 -26.26 -13.78 -4.02
C PHE A 122 -26.09 -13.80 -5.54
N THR A 123 -27.02 -14.36 -6.31
CA THR A 123 -26.89 -14.42 -7.77
C THR A 123 -26.95 -13.04 -8.44
N GLN A 124 -27.55 -12.06 -7.78
CA GLN A 124 -27.64 -10.67 -8.25
C GLN A 124 -26.53 -9.79 -7.67
N GLU A 125 -26.03 -10.12 -6.48
CA GLU A 125 -25.09 -9.30 -5.72
C GLU A 125 -23.63 -9.71 -5.84
N PHE A 126 -23.37 -10.96 -6.25
CA PHE A 126 -22.03 -11.51 -6.42
C PHE A 126 -21.80 -12.07 -7.81
N THR A 127 -20.57 -11.91 -8.25
CA THR A 127 -19.98 -12.68 -9.35
C THR A 127 -18.68 -13.30 -8.84
N PRO A 128 -18.18 -14.39 -9.47
CA PRO A 128 -16.85 -14.91 -9.16
C PRO A 128 -15.78 -13.81 -9.11
N ARG A 129 -14.82 -13.95 -8.20
CA ARG A 129 -13.72 -13.01 -7.89
C ARG A 129 -14.09 -11.77 -7.07
N MET A 130 -15.37 -11.50 -6.83
CA MET A 130 -15.77 -10.52 -5.81
C MET A 130 -15.33 -10.98 -4.42
N GLN A 131 -15.34 -10.08 -3.43
CA GLN A 131 -15.11 -10.45 -2.05
C GLN A 131 -16.36 -10.21 -1.22
N ILE A 132 -16.61 -11.11 -0.28
CA ILE A 132 -17.56 -10.92 0.81
C ILE A 132 -16.78 -10.47 2.04
N GLN A 133 -17.19 -9.36 2.64
CA GLN A 133 -16.63 -8.87 3.91
C GLN A 133 -17.71 -8.91 4.99
N LEU A 134 -17.40 -9.52 6.11
CA LEU A 134 -18.32 -9.63 7.24
C LEU A 134 -18.28 -8.37 8.13
N GLY A 135 -19.27 -8.24 9.02
CA GLY A 135 -19.42 -7.09 9.91
C GLY A 135 -18.31 -6.92 10.96
N LYS A 136 -18.43 -5.84 11.75
CA LYS A 136 -17.45 -5.42 12.77
C LYS A 136 -17.22 -6.49 13.85
N VAL A 137 -18.24 -7.28 14.18
CA VAL A 137 -18.20 -8.36 15.20
C VAL A 137 -17.06 -9.35 14.95
N VAL A 138 -16.75 -9.57 13.67
CA VAL A 138 -15.72 -10.49 13.20
C VAL A 138 -14.56 -9.76 12.53
N GLN A 139 -14.30 -8.52 12.99
CA GLN A 139 -13.17 -7.68 12.59
C GLN A 139 -13.04 -7.49 11.08
N TYR A 140 -14.17 -7.40 10.37
CA TYR A 140 -14.19 -7.17 8.92
C TYR A 140 -13.47 -8.26 8.10
N ALA A 141 -13.47 -9.50 8.59
CA ALA A 141 -12.94 -10.65 7.86
C ALA A 141 -13.53 -10.70 6.45
N ALA A 142 -12.67 -10.95 5.45
CA ALA A 142 -13.06 -10.94 4.05
C ALA A 142 -12.49 -12.15 3.31
N ALA A 143 -13.22 -12.66 2.32
CA ALA A 143 -12.82 -13.79 1.50
C ALA A 143 -13.26 -13.59 0.04
N GLU A 144 -12.47 -14.13 -0.90
CA GLU A 144 -12.77 -14.12 -2.34
C GLU A 144 -13.83 -15.18 -2.65
N VAL A 145 -14.90 -14.80 -3.35
CA VAL A 145 -15.95 -15.69 -3.85
C VAL A 145 -15.43 -16.40 -5.09
N VAL A 146 -15.41 -17.72 -5.07
CA VAL A 146 -15.03 -18.57 -6.22
C VAL A 146 -16.24 -18.87 -7.07
N GLU A 147 -17.37 -19.15 -6.42
CA GLU A 147 -18.58 -19.60 -7.09
C GLU A 147 -19.81 -19.10 -6.33
N VAL A 148 -20.83 -18.70 -7.09
CA VAL A 148 -22.17 -18.40 -6.55
C VAL A 148 -23.05 -19.58 -6.93
N ILE A 149 -23.43 -20.39 -5.92
CA ILE A 149 -24.14 -21.65 -6.13
C ILE A 149 -25.65 -21.37 -6.27
N SER A 150 -26.19 -20.51 -5.42
CA SER A 150 -27.59 -20.07 -5.42
C SER A 150 -27.73 -18.72 -4.71
N ASP A 151 -28.94 -18.16 -4.62
CA ASP A 151 -29.19 -16.93 -3.87
C ASP A 151 -28.89 -17.03 -2.37
N THR A 152 -28.78 -18.26 -1.84
CA THR A 152 -28.53 -18.56 -0.42
C THR A 152 -27.23 -19.30 -0.18
N GLN A 153 -26.45 -19.62 -1.21
CA GLN A 153 -25.19 -20.35 -1.07
C GLN A 153 -24.09 -19.77 -1.96
N LEU A 154 -22.94 -19.47 -1.37
CA LEU A 154 -21.73 -19.06 -2.08
C LEU A 154 -20.52 -19.82 -1.55
N ARG A 155 -19.56 -20.10 -2.43
CA ARG A 155 -18.30 -20.75 -2.08
C ARG A 155 -17.17 -19.74 -2.12
N ILE A 156 -16.42 -19.69 -1.02
CA ILE A 156 -15.23 -18.84 -0.90
C ILE A 156 -13.95 -19.65 -1.14
N LYS A 157 -12.89 -18.94 -1.53
CA LYS A 157 -11.60 -19.54 -1.94
C LYS A 157 -10.81 -20.14 -0.79
N GLN A 158 -10.91 -19.50 0.36
CA GLN A 158 -10.24 -19.88 1.60
C GLN A 158 -11.17 -19.48 2.73
N GLU A 159 -11.06 -20.19 3.85
CA GLU A 159 -11.77 -19.82 5.06
C GLU A 159 -11.46 -18.39 5.50
N PHE A 160 -12.41 -17.77 6.18
CA PHE A 160 -12.22 -16.44 6.74
C PHE A 160 -11.12 -16.47 7.81
N LYS A 161 -10.18 -15.53 7.70
CA LYS A 161 -9.11 -15.34 8.67
C LYS A 161 -9.38 -14.09 9.48
N ILE A 162 -9.42 -14.22 10.81
CA ILE A 162 -9.46 -13.09 11.73
C ILE A 162 -8.02 -12.79 12.16
N ALA A 163 -7.61 -11.52 12.09
CA ALA A 163 -6.33 -11.08 12.62
C ALA A 163 -6.47 -10.68 14.09
N ASN A 164 -6.14 -11.57 15.02
CA ASN A 164 -5.96 -11.23 16.43
C ASN A 164 -4.49 -11.34 16.83
N ASP A 165 -4.02 -10.44 17.69
CA ASP A 165 -2.69 -10.36 18.32
C ASP A 165 -1.80 -11.61 18.17
N GLY A 166 -1.12 -11.71 17.02
CA GLY A 166 -0.12 -12.76 16.74
C GLY A 166 -0.63 -14.19 16.55
N SER A 167 -1.95 -14.45 16.58
CA SER A 167 -2.53 -15.79 16.39
C SER A 167 -3.66 -15.79 15.35
N LEU A 168 -3.59 -16.71 14.40
CA LEU A 168 -4.65 -16.95 13.42
C LEU A 168 -5.81 -17.66 14.13
N ALA A 169 -6.82 -16.89 14.56
CA ALA A 169 -8.10 -17.47 14.94
C ALA A 169 -8.87 -17.81 13.65
N SER A 170 -8.97 -19.10 13.35
CA SER A 170 -9.69 -19.65 12.21
C SER A 170 -11.19 -19.78 12.53
N THR A 171 -11.96 -20.17 11.52
CA THR A 171 -13.42 -20.36 11.41
C THR A 171 -14.19 -20.74 12.69
N GLU A 172 -13.58 -21.44 13.64
CA GLU A 172 -14.19 -21.80 14.94
C GLU A 172 -14.57 -20.58 15.79
N LEU A 173 -13.74 -19.53 15.81
CA LEU A 173 -14.05 -18.30 16.56
C LEU A 173 -15.20 -17.51 15.93
N LEU A 174 -15.34 -17.61 14.60
CA LEU A 174 -16.47 -17.04 13.86
C LEU A 174 -17.76 -17.80 14.19
N ARG A 175 -17.71 -19.13 14.16
CA ARG A 175 -18.83 -20.00 14.55
C ARG A 175 -19.26 -19.76 16.00
N GLY A 176 -18.31 -19.62 16.93
CA GLY A 176 -18.63 -19.33 18.34
C GLY A 176 -19.39 -18.00 18.52
N LYS A 177 -18.96 -16.94 17.82
CA LYS A 177 -19.66 -15.65 17.82
C LYS A 177 -21.03 -15.73 17.13
N GLU A 178 -21.15 -16.51 16.07
CA GLU A 178 -22.43 -16.77 15.39
C GLU A 178 -23.43 -17.46 16.33
N SER A 179 -23.00 -18.49 17.07
CA SER A 179 -23.80 -19.23 18.05
C SER A 179 -24.37 -18.33 19.16
N GLU A 180 -23.59 -17.36 19.63
CA GLU A 180 -23.97 -16.39 20.66
C GLU A 180 -25.03 -15.39 20.16
N PHE A 181 -25.02 -15.07 18.86
CA PHE A 181 -26.08 -14.25 18.25
C PHE A 181 -27.37 -15.04 18.02
N ARG A 182 -27.28 -16.33 17.67
CA ARG A 182 -28.46 -17.19 17.48
C ARG A 182 -29.27 -17.39 18.77
N SER A 183 -28.64 -17.34 19.95
CA SER A 183 -29.31 -17.50 21.25
C SER A 183 -30.01 -16.25 21.77
N THR A 184 -29.70 -15.05 21.25
CA THR A 184 -30.14 -13.79 21.85
C THR A 184 -31.33 -13.13 21.12
N ASP A 185 -31.46 -13.27 19.79
CA ASP A 185 -32.48 -12.53 19.00
C ASP A 185 -33.22 -13.34 17.91
N GLY A 186 -33.19 -14.68 17.93
CA GLY A 186 -34.05 -15.54 17.10
C GLY A 186 -33.88 -15.47 15.57
N VAL A 187 -33.20 -14.45 15.03
CA VAL A 187 -32.92 -14.20 13.61
C VAL A 187 -31.52 -13.56 13.45
N GLY A 188 -30.56 -13.95 14.29
CA GLY A 188 -29.22 -13.35 14.31
C GLY A 188 -28.29 -13.99 13.29
N GLY A 189 -28.06 -13.36 12.14
CA GLY A 189 -27.01 -13.72 11.19
C GLY A 189 -25.99 -12.60 11.03
N LEU A 190 -24.84 -12.88 10.39
CA LEU A 190 -23.79 -11.89 10.22
C LEU A 190 -24.14 -10.93 9.07
N GLU A 191 -24.09 -9.63 9.35
CA GLU A 191 -24.11 -8.61 8.29
C GLU A 191 -22.86 -8.75 7.41
N PHE A 192 -23.02 -8.44 6.13
CA PHE A 192 -21.93 -8.47 5.18
C PHE A 192 -21.98 -7.32 4.17
N LYS A 193 -20.87 -7.11 3.50
CA LYS A 193 -20.70 -6.19 2.37
C LYS A 193 -20.18 -6.94 1.16
N THR A 194 -20.68 -6.55 0.00
CA THR A 194 -20.14 -6.95 -1.30
C THR A 194 -18.99 -6.02 -1.65
N ILE A 195 -17.88 -6.59 -2.08
CA ILE A 195 -16.71 -5.86 -2.53
C ILE A 195 -16.45 -6.26 -3.99
N PRO A 196 -16.53 -5.31 -4.94
CA PRO A 196 -16.38 -5.62 -6.34
C PRO A 196 -14.95 -6.05 -6.68
N TYR A 197 -14.81 -6.96 -7.63
CA TYR A 197 -13.52 -7.24 -8.24
C TYR A 197 -13.08 -6.03 -9.08
N ILE A 198 -11.88 -5.52 -8.80
CA ILE A 198 -11.29 -4.44 -9.59
C ILE A 198 -10.11 -4.99 -10.38
N ASN A 199 -10.18 -4.82 -11.70
CA ASN A 199 -9.07 -5.13 -12.57
C ASN A 199 -8.04 -3.98 -12.49
N GLN A 200 -6.87 -4.27 -11.91
CA GLN A 200 -5.78 -3.29 -11.76
C GLN A 200 -4.90 -3.16 -13.02
N GLN A 201 -5.22 -3.86 -14.12
CA GLN A 201 -4.42 -3.84 -15.35
C GLN A 201 -4.21 -2.43 -15.91
N GLU A 202 -5.23 -1.57 -15.89
CA GLU A 202 -5.10 -0.21 -16.42
C GLU A 202 -4.10 0.64 -15.62
N MET A 203 -4.14 0.52 -14.28
CA MET A 203 -3.20 1.20 -13.39
C MET A 203 -1.77 0.73 -13.66
N TYR A 204 -1.55 -0.58 -13.73
CA TYR A 204 -0.23 -1.13 -14.04
C TYR A 204 0.25 -0.73 -15.43
N ARG A 205 -0.62 -0.72 -16.44
CA ARG A 205 -0.29 -0.26 -17.80
C ARG A 205 0.17 1.20 -17.80
N TYR A 206 -0.51 2.06 -17.05
CA TYR A 206 -0.09 3.46 -16.90
C TYR A 206 1.30 3.55 -16.24
N VAL A 207 1.55 2.78 -15.18
CA VAL A 207 2.86 2.75 -14.53
C VAL A 207 3.96 2.29 -15.51
N TYR A 208 3.71 1.25 -16.29
CA TYR A 208 4.68 0.74 -17.28
C TYR A 208 4.99 1.80 -18.34
N ASP A 209 3.96 2.45 -18.89
CA ASP A 209 4.13 3.54 -19.85
C ASP A 209 4.99 4.68 -19.28
N ARG A 210 4.73 5.11 -18.03
CA ARG A 210 5.52 6.16 -17.39
C ARG A 210 6.98 5.75 -17.19
N LEU A 211 7.23 4.51 -16.77
CA LEU A 211 8.59 4.02 -16.57
C LEU A 211 9.35 3.87 -17.92
N GLN A 212 8.68 3.40 -18.97
CA GLN A 212 9.28 3.30 -20.31
C GLN A 212 9.78 4.65 -20.84
N HIS A 213 9.06 5.74 -20.54
CA HIS A 213 9.47 7.10 -20.89
C HIS A 213 10.49 7.71 -19.91
N GLY A 214 11.17 6.90 -19.08
CA GLY A 214 12.17 7.35 -18.12
C GLY A 214 11.57 8.11 -16.92
N GLY A 215 10.27 7.97 -16.67
CA GLY A 215 9.58 8.66 -15.58
C GLY A 215 9.92 8.10 -14.19
N SER A 216 9.31 8.71 -13.16
CA SER A 216 9.51 8.31 -11.77
C SER A 216 8.20 8.05 -11.04
N ILE A 217 8.18 6.96 -10.28
CA ILE A 217 7.04 6.55 -9.45
C ILE A 217 7.45 6.58 -7.99
N GLY A 218 6.59 7.11 -7.13
CA GLY A 218 6.72 7.04 -5.68
C GLY A 218 5.70 6.08 -5.09
N ILE A 219 6.14 5.20 -4.18
CA ILE A 219 5.26 4.26 -3.48
C ILE A 219 5.68 4.09 -2.02
N PHE A 220 4.68 4.01 -1.14
CA PHE A 220 4.81 3.59 0.26
C PHE A 220 4.19 2.20 0.42
N PRO A 221 5.00 1.12 0.35
CA PRO A 221 4.49 -0.25 0.27
C PRO A 221 3.78 -0.75 1.54
N GLU A 222 3.87 -0.05 2.68
CA GLU A 222 3.11 -0.36 3.91
C GLU A 222 1.60 -0.20 3.71
N GLY A 223 1.20 0.64 2.74
CA GLY A 223 -0.18 0.79 2.27
C GLY A 223 -1.18 1.27 3.32
N GLY A 224 -0.70 2.00 4.33
CA GLY A 224 -1.39 2.74 5.37
C GLY A 224 -0.36 3.60 6.12
N SER A 225 -0.80 4.58 6.90
CA SER A 225 0.12 5.39 7.71
C SER A 225 0.14 4.93 9.17
N HIS A 226 1.33 4.86 9.79
CA HIS A 226 1.47 4.45 11.18
C HIS A 226 2.61 5.13 11.92
N ASP A 227 2.48 5.21 13.25
CA ASP A 227 3.51 5.78 14.15
C ASP A 227 4.39 4.70 14.82
N ARG A 228 4.35 3.44 14.36
CA ARG A 228 5.19 2.35 14.88
C ARG A 228 6.67 2.53 14.50
N THR A 229 7.57 2.03 15.35
CA THR A 229 9.03 2.07 15.18
C THR A 229 9.60 1.04 14.20
N ASP A 230 8.80 0.04 13.83
CA ASP A 230 9.14 -0.99 12.84
C ASP A 230 8.29 -0.88 11.57
N LEU A 231 8.83 -1.39 10.46
CA LEU A 231 8.16 -1.48 9.16
C LEU A 231 6.99 -2.46 9.20
N LEU A 232 5.85 -2.05 8.64
CA LEU A 232 4.75 -2.99 8.38
C LEU A 232 5.09 -3.94 7.21
N PRO A 233 4.40 -5.10 7.11
CA PRO A 233 4.53 -5.98 5.96
C PRO A 233 4.28 -5.22 4.65
N LEU A 234 5.25 -5.29 3.74
CA LEU A 234 5.18 -4.60 2.46
C LEU A 234 4.13 -5.25 1.56
N LYS A 235 3.42 -4.43 0.79
CA LYS A 235 2.50 -4.89 -0.26
C LYS A 235 3.27 -5.14 -1.55
N ALA A 236 2.90 -6.22 -2.24
CA ALA A 236 3.51 -6.68 -3.50
C ALA A 236 3.43 -5.69 -4.68
N GLY A 237 2.75 -4.55 -4.53
CA GLY A 237 2.56 -3.56 -5.59
C GLY A 237 3.88 -3.07 -6.20
N VAL A 238 4.90 -2.81 -5.37
CA VAL A 238 6.24 -2.39 -5.83
C VAL A 238 6.87 -3.43 -6.75
N SER A 239 6.83 -4.71 -6.37
CA SER A 239 7.40 -5.80 -7.17
C SER A 239 6.65 -6.01 -8.48
N LEU A 240 5.32 -5.90 -8.47
CA LEU A 240 4.48 -6.02 -9.67
C LEU A 240 4.73 -4.88 -10.67
N MET A 241 5.02 -3.67 -10.17
CA MET A 241 5.37 -2.52 -11.01
C MET A 241 6.76 -2.70 -11.63
N ALA A 242 7.76 -3.00 -10.81
CA ALA A 242 9.14 -3.13 -11.26
C ALA A 242 9.34 -4.31 -12.22
N LEU A 243 9.01 -5.54 -11.78
CA LEU A 243 9.17 -6.75 -12.61
C LEU A 243 8.27 -6.69 -13.85
N GLY A 244 7.05 -6.15 -13.71
CA GLY A 244 6.10 -6.04 -14.80
C GLY A 244 6.53 -5.06 -15.89
N ALA A 245 7.14 -3.92 -15.52
CA ALA A 245 7.65 -2.95 -16.49
C ALA A 245 8.76 -3.55 -17.36
N ILE A 246 9.73 -4.23 -16.74
CA ILE A 246 10.84 -4.89 -17.46
C ILE A 246 10.37 -6.10 -18.25
N ALA A 247 9.40 -6.86 -17.72
CA ALA A 247 8.82 -7.98 -18.43
C ALA A 247 8.05 -7.54 -19.68
N HIS A 248 7.43 -6.35 -19.65
CA HIS A 248 6.72 -5.76 -20.78
C HIS A 248 7.69 -5.15 -21.80
N ASP A 249 8.74 -4.49 -21.34
CA ASP A 249 9.79 -3.90 -22.17
C ASP A 249 11.18 -4.13 -21.55
N PRO A 250 11.98 -5.08 -22.07
CA PRO A 250 13.32 -5.38 -21.55
C PRO A 250 14.31 -4.22 -21.63
N THR A 251 14.04 -3.18 -22.43
CA THR A 251 14.90 -1.98 -22.51
C THR A 251 14.65 -1.02 -21.35
N CYS A 252 13.53 -1.17 -20.64
CA CYS A 252 13.18 -0.40 -19.45
C CYS A 252 14.04 -0.86 -18.28
N GLN A 253 15.17 -0.19 -18.04
CA GLN A 253 16.07 -0.50 -16.91
C GLN A 253 15.60 0.20 -15.62
N VAL A 254 14.55 -0.32 -15.00
CA VAL A 254 13.96 0.26 -13.79
C VAL A 254 14.95 0.18 -12.62
N LYS A 255 15.24 1.31 -12.00
CA LYS A 255 15.98 1.39 -10.73
C LYS A 255 15.02 1.51 -9.55
N ILE A 256 15.33 0.85 -8.44
CA ILE A 256 14.64 1.06 -7.16
C ILE A 256 15.52 1.91 -6.26
N VAL A 257 14.96 2.96 -5.66
CA VAL A 257 15.65 3.79 -4.68
C VAL A 257 14.89 3.70 -3.36
N PRO A 258 15.45 3.06 -2.32
CA PRO A 258 14.84 3.07 -0.99
C PRO A 258 14.98 4.47 -0.37
N VAL A 259 13.91 4.97 0.23
CA VAL A 259 13.84 6.30 0.84
C VAL A 259 13.40 6.18 2.30
N GLY A 260 14.29 6.54 3.20
CA GLY A 260 14.06 6.64 4.63
C GLY A 260 13.49 7.99 5.00
N LEU A 261 12.41 8.02 5.78
CA LEU A 261 11.84 9.24 6.35
C LEU A 261 11.90 9.18 7.88
N SER A 262 12.47 10.20 8.50
CA SER A 262 12.56 10.28 9.96
C SER A 262 12.14 11.65 10.46
N TYR A 263 11.18 11.67 11.36
CA TYR A 263 10.65 12.88 11.99
C TYR A 263 11.09 12.93 13.44
N PHE A 264 11.70 14.04 13.84
CA PHE A 264 11.98 14.32 15.24
C PHE A 264 10.75 14.97 15.84
N HIS A 265 10.21 14.49 16.96
CA HIS A 265 9.05 15.10 17.62
C HIS A 265 7.90 15.48 16.64
N PRO A 266 7.24 14.49 16.00
CA PRO A 266 6.27 14.72 14.92
C PRO A 266 5.12 15.67 15.30
N HIS A 267 4.76 15.72 16.58
CA HIS A 267 3.68 16.57 17.10
C HIS A 267 4.08 18.01 17.39
N LYS A 268 5.37 18.37 17.28
CA LYS A 268 5.86 19.73 17.57
C LYS A 268 6.07 20.51 16.27
N PHE A 269 5.51 21.72 16.23
CA PHE A 269 5.85 22.70 15.20
C PHE A 269 7.34 23.06 15.27
N ARG A 270 7.96 23.36 14.13
CA ARG A 270 9.41 23.63 13.99
C ARG A 270 10.28 22.47 14.46
N SER A 271 9.79 21.25 14.28
CA SER A 271 10.61 20.07 14.49
C SER A 271 11.59 19.85 13.33
N ARG A 272 12.26 18.70 13.30
CA ARG A 272 13.25 18.36 12.27
C ARG A 272 12.80 17.14 11.50
N ALA A 273 13.17 17.07 10.23
CA ALA A 273 13.00 15.90 9.40
C ALA A 273 14.32 15.51 8.73
N VAL A 274 14.52 14.22 8.52
CA VAL A 274 15.60 13.66 7.72
C VAL A 274 14.96 12.85 6.59
N VAL A 275 15.43 13.09 5.37
CA VAL A 275 15.12 12.27 4.19
C VAL A 275 16.42 11.62 3.74
N GLU A 276 16.45 10.30 3.71
CA GLU A 276 17.63 9.51 3.38
C GLU A 276 17.38 8.66 2.13
N PHE A 277 18.14 8.91 1.07
CA PHE A 277 18.08 8.15 -0.18
C PHE A 277 19.19 7.08 -0.17
N GLY A 278 18.80 5.81 -0.16
CA GLY A 278 19.76 4.71 -0.22
C GLY A 278 20.24 4.47 -1.65
N SER A 279 21.20 3.57 -1.80
CA SER A 279 21.78 3.23 -3.09
C SER A 279 20.72 2.73 -4.06
N ALA A 280 20.71 3.26 -5.29
CA ALA A 280 19.85 2.78 -6.35
C ALA A 280 20.22 1.34 -6.70
N MET A 281 19.23 0.45 -6.70
CA MET A 281 19.41 -0.97 -7.00
C MET A 281 18.71 -1.36 -8.31
N ASP A 282 19.34 -2.26 -9.03
CA ASP A 282 18.78 -2.87 -10.23
C ASP A 282 17.76 -3.96 -9.88
N VAL A 283 16.81 -4.17 -10.80
CA VAL A 283 15.93 -5.33 -10.74
C VAL A 283 16.70 -6.55 -11.28
N PRO A 284 16.86 -7.63 -10.49
CA PRO A 284 17.61 -8.79 -10.93
C PRO A 284 16.96 -9.48 -12.15
N PRO A 285 17.70 -9.70 -13.27
CA PRO A 285 17.14 -10.29 -14.49
C PRO A 285 16.51 -11.67 -14.27
N GLU A 286 17.07 -12.49 -13.37
CA GLU A 286 16.56 -13.81 -13.04
C GLU A 286 15.13 -13.75 -12.45
N LEU A 287 14.82 -12.72 -11.67
CA LEU A 287 13.47 -12.53 -11.12
C LEU A 287 12.49 -12.08 -12.20
N VAL A 288 12.95 -11.33 -13.21
CA VAL A 288 12.15 -10.96 -14.37
C VAL A 288 11.79 -12.19 -15.20
N GLU A 289 12.74 -13.09 -15.44
CA GLU A 289 12.47 -14.33 -16.17
C GLU A 289 11.53 -15.26 -15.40
N MET A 290 11.72 -15.41 -14.09
CA MET A 290 10.75 -16.12 -13.23
C MET A 290 9.36 -15.48 -13.26
N PHE A 291 9.29 -14.14 -13.33
CA PHE A 291 8.03 -13.41 -13.43
C PHE A 291 7.29 -13.70 -14.74
N LYS A 292 8.00 -13.76 -15.87
CA LYS A 292 7.46 -14.07 -17.20
C LYS A 292 6.88 -15.49 -17.30
N GLN A 293 7.42 -16.46 -16.55
CA GLN A 293 6.92 -17.84 -16.53
C GLN A 293 5.48 -17.96 -15.99
N GLY A 294 4.99 -16.97 -15.24
CA GLY A 294 3.63 -16.98 -14.70
C GLY A 294 3.44 -17.93 -13.52
N GLY A 295 2.17 -18.22 -13.17
CA GLY A 295 1.83 -19.22 -12.16
C GLY A 295 2.49 -19.02 -10.78
N SER A 296 3.06 -20.10 -10.23
CA SER A 296 3.81 -20.10 -8.95
C SER A 296 5.10 -19.29 -9.05
N GLN A 297 5.84 -19.43 -10.16
CA GLN A 297 7.12 -18.76 -10.39
C GLN A 297 6.98 -17.24 -10.32
N LYS A 298 5.89 -16.69 -10.88
CA LYS A 298 5.55 -15.27 -10.77
C LYS A 298 5.35 -14.82 -9.32
N ARG A 299 4.67 -15.61 -8.50
CA ARG A 299 4.43 -15.28 -7.09
C ARG A 299 5.73 -15.33 -6.29
N GLU A 300 6.56 -16.32 -6.56
CA GLU A 300 7.87 -16.46 -5.94
C GLU A 300 8.80 -15.29 -6.30
N ALA A 301 8.86 -14.92 -7.58
CA ALA A 301 9.64 -13.76 -8.03
C ALA A 301 9.20 -12.46 -7.35
N VAL A 302 7.88 -12.25 -7.25
CA VAL A 302 7.30 -11.10 -6.54
C VAL A 302 7.70 -11.09 -5.07
N SER A 303 7.65 -12.24 -4.39
CA SER A 303 8.03 -12.38 -2.98
C SER A 303 9.52 -12.10 -2.76
N LYS A 304 10.39 -12.77 -3.54
CA LYS A 304 11.84 -12.58 -3.48
C LYS A 304 12.25 -11.13 -3.73
N PHE A 305 11.66 -10.49 -4.74
CA PHE A 305 11.94 -9.08 -5.01
C PHE A 305 11.43 -8.16 -3.91
N LEU A 306 10.29 -8.48 -3.30
CA LEU A 306 9.75 -7.71 -2.18
C LEU A 306 10.67 -7.78 -0.96
N GLU A 307 11.28 -8.94 -0.70
CA GLU A 307 12.30 -9.13 0.35
C GLU A 307 13.55 -8.29 0.07
N LEU A 308 14.04 -8.26 -1.17
CA LEU A 308 15.16 -7.40 -1.56
C LEU A 308 14.87 -5.91 -1.32
N VAL A 309 13.68 -5.45 -1.70
CA VAL A 309 13.24 -4.06 -1.43
C VAL A 309 13.12 -3.80 0.07
N TYR A 310 12.62 -4.77 0.84
CA TYR A 310 12.53 -4.67 2.29
C TYR A 310 13.90 -4.55 2.95
N ASP A 311 14.87 -5.36 2.54
CA ASP A 311 16.23 -5.27 3.04
C ASP A 311 16.91 -3.96 2.66
N ALA A 312 16.67 -3.45 1.45
CA ALA A 312 17.15 -2.14 1.03
C ALA A 312 16.55 -1.01 1.89
N LEU A 313 15.26 -1.05 2.21
CA LEU A 313 14.61 -0.08 3.11
C LEU A 313 15.23 -0.09 4.51
N LYS A 314 15.58 -1.27 5.05
CA LYS A 314 16.23 -1.35 6.37
C LYS A 314 17.54 -0.55 6.46
N THR A 315 18.24 -0.35 5.34
CA THR A 315 19.49 0.41 5.32
C THR A 315 19.30 1.91 5.48
N VAL A 316 18.11 2.42 5.16
CA VAL A 316 17.77 3.86 5.21
C VAL A 316 16.80 4.20 6.33
N THR A 317 16.23 3.20 7.00
CA THR A 317 15.32 3.39 8.14
C THR A 317 16.04 3.13 9.46
N VAL A 318 16.01 4.11 10.36
CA VAL A 318 16.47 3.92 11.73
C VAL A 318 15.39 3.16 12.50
N ARG A 319 15.73 1.96 12.97
CA ARG A 319 14.88 1.14 13.83
C ARG A 319 15.38 1.19 15.27
N ALA A 320 14.47 1.22 16.22
CA ALA A 320 14.79 1.18 17.63
C ALA A 320 13.68 0.45 18.41
N PRO A 321 14.01 -0.20 19.54
CA PRO A 321 13.04 -0.91 20.36
C PRO A 321 11.95 0.01 20.95
N ASP A 322 12.27 1.29 21.11
CA ASP A 322 11.38 2.32 21.64
C ASP A 322 11.70 3.71 21.05
N TYR A 323 10.78 4.65 21.26
CA TYR A 323 10.88 6.00 20.72
C TYR A 323 12.03 6.82 21.30
N ASP A 324 12.37 6.64 22.58
CA ASP A 324 13.45 7.39 23.22
C ASP A 324 14.80 6.94 22.64
N THR A 325 14.98 5.62 22.45
CA THR A 325 16.14 5.04 21.76
C THR A 325 16.21 5.52 20.31
N LEU A 326 15.07 5.57 19.60
CA LEU A 326 15.02 6.11 18.23
C LEU A 326 15.50 7.57 18.20
N MET A 327 15.01 8.40 19.13
CA MET A 327 15.40 9.81 19.22
C MET A 327 16.89 9.94 19.55
N VAL A 328 17.44 9.11 20.45
CA VAL A 328 18.87 9.11 20.75
C VAL A 328 19.71 8.73 19.51
N CYS A 329 19.34 7.68 18.77
CA CYS A 329 20.03 7.30 17.55
C CYS A 329 19.98 8.41 16.49
N LEU A 330 18.82 9.02 16.30
CA LEU A 330 18.62 10.10 15.35
C LEU A 330 19.38 11.39 15.77
N LEU A 331 19.45 11.69 17.06
CA LEU A 331 20.19 12.84 17.60
C LEU A 331 21.70 12.65 17.52
N ASN A 332 22.22 11.48 17.90
CA ASN A 332 23.65 11.16 17.87
C ASN A 332 24.17 10.96 16.45
N GLY A 333 23.37 10.37 15.55
CA GLY A 333 23.71 10.26 14.13
C GLY A 333 23.90 11.61 13.44
N LEU A 334 23.37 12.71 14.01
CA LEU A 334 23.59 14.08 13.55
C LEU A 334 24.80 14.75 14.21
N GLY A 335 25.23 14.29 15.39
CA GLY A 335 26.34 14.86 16.17
C GLY A 335 27.74 14.48 15.67
N TYR A 336 27.89 13.32 15.02
CA TYR A 336 29.17 12.90 14.40
C TYR A 336 29.53 13.64 13.09
N LEU A 337 28.77 14.68 12.73
CA LEU A 337 28.93 15.45 11.49
C LEU A 337 29.12 16.96 11.75
N GLN A 338 29.60 17.34 12.94
CA GLN A 338 30.14 18.69 13.18
C GLN A 338 31.60 18.78 12.77
#